data_AF-A0A2G2HH68-F1
#
_entry.id   AF-A0A2G2HH68-F1
#
_cell.length_a   1.000
_cell.length_b   1.000
_cell.length_c   1.000
_cell.angle_alpha   90.00
_cell.angle_beta   90.00
_cell.angle_gamma   90.00
#
_symmetry.space_group_name_H-M   'P 1'
#
loop_
_entity.id
_entity.type
_entity.pdbx_description
1 polymer ?
#
loop_
_entity_poly.entity_id
_entity_poly.type
_entity_poly.pdbx_seq_one_letter_code
_entity_poly.pdbx_strand_id
1 'polypeptide(L)'
;TILRNETSPISRIKATDYADNLAARREAVAAGAGEALMLNTRGRPACFAMGNLFLRGPDGRWLTPPPEEGVRPGYMRAKVIAKLQADGHAIEQAAISLDQLRAKGACLFATNSLWGLRPVAQLDSHPYEIDMVPFGG
;
A
#
# COMPACT_ATOMS: atom_id res chain seq x y z
N THR A 1 8.22 15.14 -6.09
CA THR A 1 7.58 13.83 -5.87
C THR A 1 7.65 12.99 -7.13
N ILE A 2 8.13 11.76 -7.02
CA ILE A 2 8.23 10.82 -8.14
C ILE A 2 6.91 10.07 -8.30
N LEU A 3 6.35 10.05 -9.51
CA LEU A 3 5.13 9.31 -9.84
C LEU A 3 5.49 7.97 -10.48
N ARG A 4 4.82 6.92 -10.03
CA ARG A 4 5.00 5.57 -10.54
C ARG A 4 4.30 5.42 -11.88
N ASN A 5 5.06 5.13 -12.94
CA ASN A 5 4.49 4.88 -14.26
C ASN A 5 3.82 3.51 -14.33
N GLU A 6 2.50 3.47 -14.25
CA GLU A 6 1.71 2.24 -14.32
C GLU A 6 1.59 1.64 -15.72
N THR A 7 1.96 2.39 -16.76
CA THR A 7 2.05 1.87 -18.13
C THR A 7 3.35 1.10 -18.34
N SER A 8 4.39 1.37 -17.55
CA SER A 8 5.66 0.65 -17.59
C SER A 8 5.50 -0.79 -17.07
N PRO A 9 5.93 -1.83 -17.83
CA PRO A 9 5.97 -3.20 -17.33
C PRO A 9 6.82 -3.38 -16.07
N ILE A 10 7.87 -2.56 -15.91
CA ILE A 10 8.77 -2.58 -14.75
C ILE A 10 8.01 -2.31 -13.45
N SER A 11 6.90 -1.55 -13.50
CA SER A 11 6.08 -1.28 -12.33
C SER A 11 5.42 -2.54 -11.72
N ARG A 12 5.28 -3.61 -12.51
CA ARG A 12 4.61 -4.86 -12.12
C ARG A 12 5.56 -6.01 -11.82
N ILE A 13 6.87 -5.85 -12.00
CA ILE A 13 7.85 -6.92 -11.78
C ILE A 13 8.84 -6.55 -10.68
N LYS A 14 9.51 -7.56 -10.12
CA LYS A 14 10.62 -7.34 -9.17
C LYS A 14 11.92 -7.12 -9.95
N ALA A 15 12.02 -5.98 -10.62
CA ALA A 15 13.23 -5.59 -11.34
C ALA A 15 14.31 -5.07 -10.37
N THR A 16 15.55 -5.06 -10.85
CA THR A 16 16.68 -4.35 -10.21
C THR A 16 16.60 -2.84 -10.44
N ASP A 17 15.86 -2.40 -11.45
CA ASP A 17 15.55 -0.98 -11.68
C ASP A 17 14.62 -0.45 -10.60
N TYR A 18 15.24 0.17 -9.60
CA TYR A 18 14.63 0.52 -8.32
C TYR A 18 15.00 1.93 -7.85
N ALA A 19 15.53 2.75 -8.76
CA ALA A 19 16.02 4.09 -8.46
C ALA A 19 14.90 4.99 -7.93
N ASP A 20 13.74 4.98 -8.59
CA ASP A 20 12.56 5.75 -8.17
C ASP A 20 12.07 5.35 -6.77
N ASN A 21 11.97 4.04 -6.53
CA ASN A 21 11.58 3.48 -5.23
C ASN A 21 12.60 3.86 -4.13
N LEU A 22 13.90 3.80 -4.43
CA LEU A 22 14.95 4.18 -3.48
C LEU A 22 14.98 5.68 -3.20
N ALA A 23 14.78 6.52 -4.22
CA ALA A 23 14.69 7.96 -4.08
C ALA A 23 13.49 8.35 -3.19
N ALA A 24 12.30 7.81 -3.47
CA ALA A 24 11.12 8.02 -2.64
C ALA A 24 11.34 7.56 -1.18
N ARG A 25 11.98 6.38 -0.99
CA ARG A 25 12.32 5.88 0.35
C ARG A 25 13.27 6.81 1.10
N ARG A 26 14.27 7.37 0.41
CA ARG A 26 15.22 8.33 0.99
C ARG A 26 14.54 9.64 1.39
N GLU A 27 13.63 10.15 0.58
CA GLU A 27 12.81 11.32 0.91
C GLU A 27 12.01 11.08 2.20
N ALA A 28 11.32 9.95 2.30
CA ALA A 28 10.58 9.58 3.51
C ALA A 28 11.50 9.48 4.75
N VAL A 29 12.66 8.83 4.62
CA VAL A 29 13.62 8.73 5.73
C VAL A 29 14.12 10.11 6.17
N ALA A 30 14.43 11.00 5.21
CA ALA A 30 14.87 12.35 5.51
C ALA A 30 13.78 13.17 6.25
N ALA A 31 12.51 12.86 6.01
CA ALA A 31 11.37 13.42 6.72
C ALA A 31 11.01 12.69 8.04
N GLY A 32 11.80 11.70 8.47
CA GLY A 32 11.56 10.92 9.69
C GLY A 32 10.52 9.80 9.55
N ALA A 33 10.09 9.48 8.33
CA ALA A 33 9.11 8.44 8.03
C ALA A 33 9.73 7.08 7.66
N GLY A 34 8.96 6.02 7.91
CA GLY A 34 9.38 4.63 7.67
C GLY A 34 9.19 4.12 6.25
N GLU A 35 8.31 4.72 5.45
CA GLU A 35 8.02 4.34 4.07
C GLU A 35 7.49 5.57 3.30
N ALA A 36 7.53 5.53 1.97
CA ALA A 36 6.93 6.56 1.12
C ALA A 36 5.72 5.99 0.39
N LEU A 37 4.58 6.69 0.43
CA LEU A 37 3.46 6.36 -0.45
C LEU A 37 3.79 6.82 -1.87
N MET A 38 3.72 5.89 -2.82
CA MET A 38 3.89 6.18 -4.24
C MET A 38 2.51 6.29 -4.91
N LEU A 39 2.28 7.43 -5.55
CA LEU A 39 1.15 7.63 -6.45
C LEU A 39 1.54 7.22 -7.86
N ASN A 40 0.57 6.75 -8.66
CA ASN A 40 0.79 6.56 -10.08
C ASN A 40 0.65 7.86 -10.88
N THR A 41 0.84 7.80 -12.20
CA THR A 41 0.77 9.00 -13.06
C THR A 41 -0.62 9.62 -13.15
N ARG A 42 -1.65 8.90 -12.69
CA ARG A 42 -3.04 9.38 -12.54
C ARG A 42 -3.32 9.98 -11.16
N GLY A 43 -2.30 10.12 -10.30
CA GLY A 43 -2.43 10.69 -8.96
C GLY A 43 -3.10 9.77 -7.93
N ARG A 44 -3.23 8.47 -8.22
CA ARG A 44 -3.86 7.50 -7.31
C ARG A 44 -2.82 6.68 -6.53
N PRO A 45 -3.07 6.33 -5.26
CA PRO A 45 -2.24 5.42 -4.48
C PRO A 45 -2.00 4.09 -5.21
N ALA A 46 -0.72 3.77 -5.43
CA ALA A 46 -0.31 2.50 -6.03
C ALA A 46 0.29 1.57 -4.97
N CYS A 47 1.36 2.00 -4.31
CA CYS A 47 2.09 1.16 -3.37
C CYS A 47 2.95 2.01 -2.42
N PHE A 48 3.66 1.36 -1.51
CA PHE A 48 4.76 2.00 -0.79
C PHE A 48 6.08 1.78 -1.55
N ALA A 49 7.10 2.57 -1.25
CA ALA A 49 8.42 2.45 -1.88
C ALA A 49 9.01 1.03 -1.76
N MET A 50 8.84 0.37 -0.61
CA MET A 50 9.32 -1.01 -0.38
C MET A 50 8.21 -2.03 -0.13
N GLY A 51 6.94 -1.68 -0.35
CA GLY A 51 5.81 -2.52 0.04
C GLY A 51 4.54 -2.30 -0.79
N ASN A 52 3.57 -3.18 -0.60
CA ASN A 52 2.21 -3.01 -1.12
C ASN A 52 1.33 -2.30 -0.09
N LEU A 53 0.23 -1.71 -0.55
CA LEU A 53 -0.72 -0.96 0.26
C LEU A 53 -2.04 -1.71 0.38
N PHE A 54 -2.63 -1.68 1.58
CA PHE A 54 -3.99 -2.09 1.87
C PHE A 54 -4.68 -0.99 2.66
N LEU A 55 -5.95 -0.72 2.36
CA LEU A 55 -6.78 0.24 3.07
C LEU A 55 -8.01 -0.50 3.58
N ARG A 56 -8.31 -0.41 4.86
CA ARG A 56 -9.63 -0.79 5.38
C ARG A 56 -10.46 0.47 5.56
N GLY A 57 -11.59 0.54 4.87
CA GLY A 57 -12.53 1.63 5.00
C GLY A 57 -13.27 1.59 6.36
N PRO A 58 -13.96 2.68 6.72
CA PRO A 58 -14.78 2.75 7.93
C PRO A 58 -15.94 1.74 7.93
N ASP A 59 -16.36 1.28 6.75
CA ASP A 59 -17.36 0.21 6.55
C ASP A 59 -16.78 -1.20 6.75
N GLY A 60 -15.50 -1.31 7.12
CA GLY A 60 -14.80 -2.57 7.34
C GLY A 60 -14.32 -3.25 6.04
N ARG A 61 -14.61 -2.69 4.87
CA ARG A 61 -14.19 -3.25 3.58
C ARG A 61 -12.72 -2.98 3.32
N TRP A 62 -12.01 -3.97 2.82
CA TRP A 62 -10.62 -3.85 2.42
C TRP A 62 -10.47 -3.55 0.95
N LEU A 63 -9.52 -2.68 0.63
CA LEU A 63 -9.10 -2.33 -0.72
C LEU A 63 -7.58 -2.50 -0.84
N THR A 64 -7.12 -2.99 -1.99
CA THR A 64 -5.71 -2.89 -2.40
C THR A 64 -5.66 -2.56 -3.88
N PRO A 65 -4.78 -1.66 -4.35
CA PRO A 65 -4.81 -1.28 -5.75
C PRO A 65 -4.43 -2.48 -6.65
N PRO A 66 -5.08 -2.64 -7.81
CA PRO A 66 -4.82 -3.75 -8.72
C PRO A 66 -3.54 -3.48 -9.56
N PRO A 67 -2.97 -4.48 -10.25
CA PRO A 67 -1.72 -4.32 -11.01
C PRO A 67 -1.74 -3.20 -12.07
N GLU A 68 -2.92 -2.83 -12.58
CA GLU A 68 -3.15 -1.77 -13.56
C GLU A 68 -2.93 -0.37 -12.97
N GLU A 69 -2.87 -0.24 -11.65
CA GLU A 69 -2.45 0.98 -10.94
C GLU A 69 -0.93 1.06 -10.78
N GLY A 70 -0.18 0.12 -11.36
CA GLY A 70 1.28 0.07 -11.28
C GLY A 70 1.76 -0.73 -10.08
N VAL A 71 0.93 -1.62 -9.54
CA VAL A 71 1.26 -2.41 -8.34
C VAL A 71 2.01 -3.67 -8.72
N ARG A 72 3.11 -3.94 -8.02
CA ARG A 72 3.77 -5.25 -8.08
C ARG A 72 2.90 -6.29 -7.36
N PRO A 73 2.52 -7.42 -8.00
CA PRO A 73 1.77 -8.50 -7.37
C PRO A 73 2.68 -9.30 -6.42
N GLY A 74 2.99 -8.71 -5.26
CA GLY A 74 3.93 -9.27 -4.30
C GLY A 74 3.41 -10.57 -3.65
N TYR A 75 4.34 -11.47 -3.33
CA TYR A 75 4.02 -12.73 -2.62
C TYR A 75 3.23 -12.48 -1.32
N MET A 76 3.73 -11.57 -0.46
CA MET A 76 3.04 -11.27 0.80
C MET A 76 1.67 -10.61 0.57
N ARG A 77 1.53 -9.76 -0.47
CA ARG A 77 0.22 -9.20 -0.86
C ARG A 77 -0.78 -10.32 -1.19
N ALA A 78 -0.37 -11.33 -1.96
CA ALA A 78 -1.24 -12.46 -2.29
C ALA A 78 -1.63 -13.26 -1.03
N LYS A 79 -0.69 -13.48 -0.10
CA LYS A 79 -0.97 -14.14 1.19
C LYS A 79 -1.96 -13.35 2.05
N VAL A 80 -1.81 -12.03 2.12
CA VAL A 80 -2.74 -11.14 2.86
C VAL A 80 -4.14 -11.19 2.25
N ILE A 81 -4.28 -11.09 0.92
CA ILE A 81 -5.58 -11.20 0.24
C ILE A 81 -6.24 -12.55 0.56
N ALA A 82 -5.51 -13.65 0.42
CA ALA A 82 -6.05 -14.98 0.67
C ALA A 82 -6.47 -15.18 2.14
N LYS A 83 -5.69 -14.66 3.10
CA LYS A 83 -6.01 -14.70 4.52
C LYS A 83 -7.29 -13.90 4.82
N LEU A 84 -7.40 -12.67 4.31
CA LEU A 84 -8.60 -11.83 4.49
C LEU A 84 -9.85 -12.54 3.95
N GLN A 85 -9.75 -13.17 2.78
CA GLN A 85 -10.85 -13.95 2.21
C GLN A 85 -11.21 -15.17 3.06
N ALA A 86 -10.22 -15.92 3.55
CA ALA A 86 -10.44 -17.09 4.40
C ALA A 86 -11.09 -16.72 5.74
N ASP A 87 -10.78 -15.54 6.29
CA ASP A 87 -11.38 -15.01 7.51
C ASP A 87 -12.76 -14.36 7.28
N GLY A 88 -13.26 -14.36 6.04
CA GLY A 88 -14.59 -13.83 5.69
C GLY A 88 -14.63 -12.30 5.50
N HIS A 89 -13.48 -11.63 5.39
CA HIS A 89 -13.45 -10.20 5.12
C HIS A 89 -13.72 -9.89 3.63
N ALA A 90 -14.50 -8.84 3.38
CA ALA A 90 -14.65 -8.27 2.04
C ALA A 90 -13.36 -7.56 1.63
N ILE A 91 -12.65 -8.10 0.63
CA ILE A 91 -11.44 -7.53 0.03
C ILE A 91 -11.62 -7.38 -1.47
N GLU A 92 -11.39 -6.17 -1.98
CA GLU A 92 -11.48 -5.84 -3.40
C GLU A 92 -10.15 -5.33 -3.93
N GLN A 93 -9.80 -5.75 -5.14
CA GLN A 93 -8.68 -5.17 -5.89
C GLN A 93 -9.19 -4.00 -6.73
N ALA A 94 -9.27 -2.82 -6.14
CA ALA A 94 -9.82 -1.62 -6.78
C ALA A 94 -8.88 -0.41 -6.61
N ALA A 95 -8.97 0.52 -7.56
CA ALA A 95 -8.27 1.80 -7.44
C ALA A 95 -8.75 2.53 -6.18
N ILE A 96 -7.79 3.07 -5.42
CA ILE A 96 -8.08 3.84 -4.22
C ILE A 96 -8.01 5.31 -4.59
N SER A 97 -8.99 6.11 -4.16
CA SER A 97 -8.95 7.56 -4.28
C SER A 97 -8.25 8.19 -3.07
N LEU A 98 -7.74 9.42 -3.23
CA LEU A 98 -7.18 10.17 -2.10
C LEU A 98 -8.23 10.48 -1.02
N ASP A 99 -9.51 10.60 -1.41
CA ASP A 99 -10.61 10.82 -0.47
C ASP A 99 -10.87 9.59 0.39
N GLN A 100 -10.87 8.39 -0.21
CA GLN A 100 -10.95 7.13 0.55
C GLN A 100 -9.76 6.97 1.49
N LEU A 101 -8.55 7.29 1.00
CA LEU A 101 -7.33 7.23 1.80
C LEU A 101 -7.38 8.18 3.02
N ARG A 102 -8.05 9.33 2.89
CA ARG A 102 -8.19 10.34 3.96
C ARG A 102 -9.49 10.22 4.76
N ALA A 103 -10.29 9.18 4.48
CA ALA A 103 -11.58 9.00 5.12
C ALA A 103 -11.39 8.76 6.63
N LYS A 104 -12.18 9.46 7.46
CA LYS A 104 -12.16 9.28 8.90
C LYS A 104 -12.57 7.85 9.27
N GLY A 105 -11.78 7.18 10.11
CA GLY A 105 -12.00 5.77 10.49
C GLY A 105 -11.39 4.76 9.52
N ALA A 106 -10.67 5.22 8.48
CA ALA A 106 -9.88 4.32 7.66
C ALA A 106 -8.64 3.83 8.43
N CYS A 107 -8.22 2.60 8.14
CA CYS A 107 -6.98 2.01 8.62
C CYS A 107 -6.08 1.74 7.41
N LEU A 108 -4.87 2.29 7.41
CA LEU A 108 -3.89 2.06 6.34
C LEU A 108 -2.88 1.01 6.77
N PHE A 109 -2.53 0.11 5.86
CA PHE A 109 -1.56 -0.94 6.09
C PHE A 109 -0.57 -1.01 4.95
N ALA A 110 0.64 -1.40 5.32
CA ALA A 110 1.72 -1.62 4.39
C ALA A 110 2.23 -3.06 4.54
N THR A 111 2.70 -3.66 3.45
CA THR A 111 3.19 -5.04 3.52
C THR A 111 4.34 -5.35 2.57
N ASN A 112 5.26 -6.19 3.02
CA ASN A 112 6.14 -6.95 2.15
C ASN A 112 6.58 -8.26 2.83
N SER A 113 7.39 -9.07 2.14
CA SER A 113 7.83 -10.37 2.65
C SER A 113 8.76 -10.32 3.87
N LEU A 114 9.40 -9.19 4.16
CA LEU A 114 10.35 -9.05 5.27
C LEU A 114 9.67 -8.71 6.60
N TRP A 115 8.55 -7.98 6.55
CA TRP A 115 7.89 -7.48 7.76
C TRP A 115 6.42 -7.82 7.87
N GLY A 116 5.88 -8.63 6.94
CA GLY A 116 4.47 -9.03 6.96
C GLY A 116 3.55 -7.87 6.64
N LEU A 117 2.33 -7.90 7.16
CA LEU A 117 1.41 -6.76 7.15
C LEU A 117 1.63 -5.93 8.41
N ARG A 118 1.76 -4.61 8.29
CA ARG A 118 1.84 -3.70 9.43
C ARG A 118 0.87 -2.53 9.28
N PRO A 119 0.25 -2.08 10.38
CA PRO A 119 -0.54 -0.86 10.37
C PRO A 119 0.38 0.35 10.17
N VAL A 120 -0.14 1.37 9.49
CA VAL A 120 0.49 2.67 9.29
C VAL A 120 -0.17 3.65 10.24
N ALA A 121 0.60 4.23 11.16
CA ALA A 121 0.07 5.18 12.15
C ALA A 121 -0.31 6.53 11.55
N GLN A 122 0.47 6.97 10.56
CA GLN A 122 0.32 8.30 9.99
C GLN A 122 0.86 8.30 8.56
N LEU A 123 0.20 9.05 7.68
CA LEU A 123 0.72 9.45 6.38
C LEU A 123 0.76 10.97 6.33
N ASP A 124 1.96 11.53 6.18
CA ASP A 124 2.20 12.97 6.31
C ASP A 124 1.60 13.52 7.62
N SER A 125 0.61 14.41 7.55
CA SER A 125 -0.10 14.94 8.72
C SER A 125 -1.40 14.18 9.06
N HIS A 126 -1.78 13.16 8.29
CA HIS A 126 -3.04 12.44 8.47
C HIS A 126 -2.85 11.18 9.34
N PRO A 127 -3.40 11.14 10.56
CA PRO A 127 -3.35 9.96 11.41
C PRO A 127 -4.35 8.90 10.97
N TYR A 128 -4.01 7.63 11.17
CA TYR A 128 -4.91 6.49 10.98
C TYR A 128 -5.21 5.81 12.31
N GLU A 129 -6.36 5.14 12.36
CA GLU A 129 -6.63 4.20 13.44
C GLU A 129 -5.68 3.00 13.34
N ILE A 130 -5.08 2.64 14.46
CA ILE A 130 -4.25 1.44 14.55
C ILE A 130 -5.16 0.27 14.86
N ASP A 131 -5.45 -0.53 13.83
CA ASP A 131 -6.05 -1.84 14.02
C ASP A 131 -4.99 -2.93 13.90
N MET A 132 -4.89 -3.74 14.94
CA MET A 132 -4.11 -4.98 14.91
C MET A 132 -5.01 -6.12 14.43
N VAL A 133 -5.39 -6.05 13.15
CA VAL A 133 -6.08 -7.16 12.47
C VAL A 133 -5.18 -8.39 12.64
N PRO A 134 -5.71 -9.55 13.08
CA PRO A 134 -4.90 -10.62 13.64
C PRO A 134 -4.22 -11.41 12.52
N PHE A 135 -3.18 -10.83 11.93
CA PHE A 135 -2.14 -11.58 11.23
C PHE A 135 -1.18 -12.15 12.27
N GLY A 136 -1.73 -12.90 13.23
CA GLY A 136 -0.99 -13.71 14.20
C GLY A 136 -0.97 -15.15 13.70
N GLY A 137 0.23 -15.63 13.36
CA GLY A 137 0.51 -16.99 12.89
C GLY A 137 1.97 -17.11 12.50
#